data_AF-A0AAU4ZKU9-F1
#
_entry.id   AF-A0AAU4ZKU9-F1
#
_cell.length_a   1.000
_cell.length_b   1.000
_cell.length_c   1.000
_cell.angle_alpha   90.00
_cell.angle_beta   90.00
_cell.angle_gamma   90.00
#
_symmetry.space_group_name_H-M   'P 1'
#
loop_
_entity.id
_entity.type
_entity.pdbx_description
1 polymer ?
#
loop_
_entity_poly.entity_id
_entity_poly.type
_entity_poly.pdbx_seq_one_letter_code
_entity_poly.pdbx_strand_id
1 'polypeptide(L)'
;MQPAQPIVRRPVVRPVAADEEPDGPPCPACGTPNLPGRKFCRRCAAPLQTREQPAPLPWWRTVWPFRRRVRNGSGRALRRTVMALVIVGLLIAGFLLVPAGRYVFEDVRDKLGGTAEISPADATASAHAPGHPASAAIDGLTNRYWGAPTLGSSLTCVFEKPFRLVGVVVYTGVSTKPEEFRQGARPTKAELVITTEGGEVRKKAVTLTDKPGRQTVRTGISDVVSVELVLKAAAGQSEGRSIAVGEVEFFKRT
;
A
#
# COMPACT_ATOMS: atom_id res chain seq x y z
N MET A 1 -70.20 4.67 40.95
CA MET A 1 -70.42 6.13 40.84
C MET A 1 -69.08 6.80 40.59
N GLN A 2 -68.74 7.13 39.33
CA GLN A 2 -67.54 7.92 39.06
C GLN A 2 -67.88 9.42 39.16
N PRO A 3 -67.04 10.26 39.80
CA PRO A 3 -67.33 11.67 40.00
C PRO A 3 -67.25 12.45 38.68
N ALA A 4 -68.17 13.40 38.51
CA ALA A 4 -68.31 14.20 37.29
C ALA A 4 -67.08 15.10 37.04
N GLN A 5 -66.64 15.18 35.78
CA GLN A 5 -65.50 15.95 35.34
C GLN A 5 -65.81 17.45 35.37
N PRO A 6 -64.96 18.30 35.99
CA PRO A 6 -65.27 19.72 36.18
C PRO A 6 -65.18 20.49 34.85
N ILE A 7 -66.22 21.28 34.56
CA ILE A 7 -66.29 22.13 33.37
C ILE A 7 -65.45 23.39 33.60
N VAL A 8 -64.44 23.61 32.76
CA VAL A 8 -63.57 24.80 32.83
C VAL A 8 -64.37 26.05 32.47
N ARG A 9 -64.38 27.06 33.37
CA ARG A 9 -65.05 28.34 33.11
C ARG A 9 -64.44 29.04 31.90
N ARG A 10 -65.30 29.48 30.96
CA ARG A 10 -64.90 30.29 29.80
C ARG A 10 -64.24 31.59 30.28
N PRO A 11 -63.02 31.93 29.81
CA PRO A 11 -62.33 33.14 30.24
C PRO A 11 -63.11 34.39 29.81
N VAL A 12 -63.33 35.30 30.75
CA VAL A 12 -63.92 36.62 30.49
C VAL A 12 -62.81 37.51 29.92
N VAL A 13 -63.01 38.01 28.70
CA VAL A 13 -62.08 38.96 28.08
C VAL A 13 -62.26 40.32 28.74
N ARG A 14 -61.18 40.84 29.32
CA ARG A 14 -61.16 42.17 29.94
C ARG A 14 -61.22 43.23 28.83
N PRO A 15 -62.11 44.24 28.90
CA PRO A 15 -62.10 45.31 27.90
C PRO A 15 -60.79 46.07 27.97
N VAL A 16 -60.22 46.37 26.81
CA VAL A 16 -59.02 47.21 26.69
C VAL A 16 -59.45 48.64 27.00
N ALA A 17 -58.77 49.29 27.95
CA ALA A 17 -59.01 50.70 28.27
C ALA A 17 -58.77 51.57 27.03
N ALA A 18 -59.60 52.60 26.86
CA ALA A 18 -59.53 53.54 25.75
C ALA A 18 -58.15 54.19 25.63
N ASP A 19 -57.73 54.47 24.38
CA ASP A 19 -56.43 55.02 24.03
C ASP A 19 -56.08 56.27 24.85
N GLU A 20 -55.04 56.17 25.69
CA GLU A 20 -54.42 57.32 26.34
C GLU A 20 -53.78 58.22 25.27
N GLU A 21 -54.11 59.51 25.31
CA GLU A 21 -53.62 60.50 24.37
C GLU A 21 -52.08 60.64 24.53
N PRO A 22 -51.28 60.33 23.49
CA PRO A 22 -49.84 60.22 23.67
C PRO A 22 -49.17 61.60 23.73
N ASP A 23 -48.82 62.06 24.94
CA ASP A 23 -48.07 63.30 25.21
C ASP A 23 -46.54 63.09 25.22
N GLY A 24 -46.02 62.17 24.40
CA GLY A 24 -44.58 61.89 24.32
C GLY A 24 -44.00 62.23 22.95
N PRO A 25 -42.65 62.35 22.85
CA PRO A 25 -41.99 62.82 21.65
C PRO A 25 -42.32 61.94 20.43
N PRO A 26 -42.49 62.53 19.24
CA PRO A 26 -42.80 61.80 18.03
C PRO A 26 -41.65 60.87 17.65
N CYS A 27 -41.98 59.74 17.02
CA CYS A 27 -40.97 58.81 16.53
C CYS A 27 -40.07 59.50 15.49
N PRO A 28 -38.72 59.39 15.60
CA PRO A 28 -37.81 60.02 14.65
C PRO A 28 -37.90 59.43 13.23
N ALA A 29 -38.42 58.20 13.08
CA ALA A 29 -38.53 57.54 11.78
C ALA A 29 -39.85 57.80 11.05
N CYS A 30 -40.97 57.95 11.76
CA CYS A 30 -42.31 58.07 11.14
C CYS A 30 -43.21 59.15 11.74
N GLY A 31 -42.73 59.94 12.70
CA GLY A 31 -43.46 61.05 13.30
C GLY A 31 -44.62 60.68 14.22
N THR A 32 -44.92 59.39 14.42
CA THR A 32 -46.07 58.98 15.26
C THR A 32 -45.82 59.34 16.74
N PRO A 33 -46.75 60.03 17.43
CA PRO A 33 -46.64 60.29 18.86
C PRO A 33 -46.76 58.98 19.66
N ASN A 34 -45.90 58.82 20.66
CA ASN A 34 -45.86 57.64 21.53
C ASN A 34 -45.92 58.07 22.98
N LEU A 35 -46.54 57.25 23.83
CA LEU A 35 -46.57 57.49 25.27
C LEU A 35 -45.15 57.54 25.87
N PRO A 36 -44.92 58.36 26.92
CA PRO A 36 -43.65 58.41 27.62
C PRO A 36 -43.29 57.01 28.15
N GLY A 37 -42.00 56.65 28.05
CA GLY A 37 -41.48 55.36 28.51
C GLY A 37 -41.50 54.21 27.51
N ARG A 38 -42.06 54.38 26.29
CA ARG A 38 -41.95 53.34 25.24
C ARG A 38 -40.55 53.30 24.62
N LYS A 39 -40.05 52.08 24.41
CA LYS A 39 -38.73 51.85 23.77
C LYS A 39 -38.80 51.78 22.25
N PHE A 40 -39.94 51.36 21.71
CA PHE A 40 -40.19 51.18 20.28
C PHE A 40 -41.47 51.92 19.88
N CYS A 41 -41.51 52.39 18.63
CA CYS A 41 -42.67 53.08 18.07
C CYS A 41 -43.85 52.12 17.91
N ARG A 42 -45.04 52.55 18.32
CA ARG A 42 -46.28 51.76 18.20
C ARG A 42 -46.69 51.47 16.75
N ARG A 43 -46.20 52.26 15.78
CA ARG A 43 -46.61 52.15 14.36
C ARG A 43 -45.57 51.44 13.48
N CYS A 44 -44.31 51.88 13.51
CA CYS A 44 -43.27 51.34 12.63
C CYS A 44 -42.25 50.44 13.36
N ALA A 45 -42.42 50.20 14.66
CA ALA A 45 -41.49 49.43 15.50
C ALA A 45 -40.05 49.99 15.58
N ALA A 46 -39.77 51.18 15.04
CA ALA A 46 -38.46 51.81 15.15
C ALA A 46 -38.14 52.15 16.62
N PRO A 47 -36.87 52.00 17.08
CA PRO A 47 -36.48 52.39 18.43
C PRO A 47 -36.65 53.90 18.63
N LEU A 48 -37.39 54.30 19.68
CA LEU A 48 -37.58 55.71 20.03
C LEU A 48 -36.34 56.30 20.69
N GLN A 49 -35.57 55.46 21.35
CA GLN A 49 -34.25 55.79 21.86
C GLN A 49 -33.22 55.25 20.88
N THR A 50 -32.76 56.12 19.97
CA THR A 50 -31.53 55.82 19.22
C THR A 50 -30.39 55.91 20.22
N ARG A 51 -29.92 54.75 20.69
CA ARG A 51 -28.71 54.72 21.50
C ARG A 51 -27.58 55.17 20.60
N GLU A 52 -27.00 56.33 20.92
CA GLU A 52 -25.82 56.82 20.24
C GLU A 52 -24.75 55.74 20.30
N GLN A 53 -24.32 55.26 19.13
CA GLN A 53 -23.26 54.28 19.10
C GLN A 53 -21.98 54.98 19.55
N PRO A 54 -21.28 54.45 20.56
CA PRO A 54 -20.01 55.05 20.95
C PRO A 54 -19.10 55.10 19.73
N ALA A 55 -18.46 56.24 19.51
CA ALA A 55 -17.50 56.42 18.43
C ALA A 55 -16.48 55.27 18.45
N PRO A 56 -16.06 54.75 17.28
CA PRO A 56 -15.09 53.68 17.21
C PRO A 56 -13.84 54.08 17.99
N LEU A 57 -13.41 53.23 18.91
CA LEU A 57 -12.19 53.48 19.68
C LEU A 57 -11.00 53.58 18.72
N PRO A 58 -10.06 54.51 18.96
CA PRO A 58 -8.79 54.55 18.24
C PRO A 58 -8.09 53.19 18.28
N TRP A 59 -7.49 52.78 17.16
CA TRP A 59 -6.90 51.45 16.98
C TRP A 59 -5.90 51.05 18.07
N TRP A 60 -5.23 52.01 18.71
CA TRP A 60 -4.29 51.74 19.80
C TRP A 60 -4.97 51.31 21.12
N ARG A 61 -6.23 51.69 21.36
CA ARG A 61 -7.03 51.25 22.54
C ARG A 61 -7.72 49.91 22.35
N THR A 62 -7.79 49.37 21.12
CA THR A 62 -8.27 48.00 20.88
C THR A 62 -7.18 46.95 21.02
N VAL A 63 -5.90 47.37 21.02
CA VAL A 63 -4.71 46.52 21.17
C VAL A 63 -4.23 46.46 22.64
N TRP A 64 -4.58 47.45 23.48
CA TRP A 64 -4.11 47.56 24.86
C TRP A 64 -5.27 47.87 25.84
N PRO A 65 -5.40 47.19 27.00
CA PRO A 65 -4.43 46.31 27.65
C PRO A 65 -4.56 44.83 27.24
N PHE A 66 -3.45 44.09 27.34
CA PHE A 66 -3.32 42.65 27.08
C PHE A 66 -4.20 41.73 27.95
N ARG A 67 -5.02 42.28 28.85
CA ARG A 67 -6.00 41.52 29.63
C ARG A 67 -7.41 41.73 29.09
N ARG A 68 -7.67 41.24 27.88
CA ARG A 68 -9.03 40.82 27.53
C ARG A 68 -9.38 39.68 28.49
N ARG A 69 -10.27 39.95 29.45
CA ARG A 69 -11.08 38.89 30.06
C ARG A 69 -11.59 38.03 28.92
N VAL A 70 -11.26 36.74 28.95
CA VAL A 70 -11.52 35.78 27.88
C VAL A 70 -13.03 35.76 27.62
N ARG A 71 -13.43 36.55 26.63
CA ARG A 71 -14.78 36.58 26.08
C ARG A 71 -14.82 35.34 25.20
N ASN A 72 -15.44 34.25 25.68
CA ASN A 72 -15.62 32.94 25.02
C ASN A 72 -15.14 32.95 23.56
N GLY A 73 -13.82 32.76 23.37
CA GLY A 73 -13.24 32.65 22.04
C GLY A 73 -13.82 31.39 21.41
N SER A 74 -14.32 31.49 20.19
CA SER A 74 -15.11 30.48 19.47
C SER A 74 -14.41 29.14 19.17
N GLY A 75 -13.37 28.78 19.94
CA GLY A 75 -12.53 27.60 19.74
C GLY A 75 -11.75 27.62 18.42
N ARG A 76 -11.95 28.63 17.56
CA ARG A 76 -11.40 28.66 16.18
C ARG A 76 -9.88 28.68 16.17
N ALA A 77 -9.25 29.44 17.06
CA ALA A 77 -7.79 29.48 17.15
C ALA A 77 -7.24 28.11 17.59
N LEU A 78 -7.81 27.51 18.63
CA LEU A 78 -7.42 26.19 19.12
C LEU A 78 -7.67 25.08 18.09
N ARG A 79 -8.81 25.12 17.38
CA ARG A 79 -9.11 24.16 16.30
C ARG A 79 -8.13 24.29 15.14
N ARG A 80 -7.75 25.53 14.76
CA ARG A 80 -6.77 25.77 13.70
C ARG A 80 -5.38 25.31 14.10
N THR A 81 -4.96 25.54 15.34
CA THR A 81 -3.65 25.06 15.81
C THR A 81 -3.60 23.53 15.90
N VAL A 82 -4.67 22.88 16.39
CA VAL A 82 -4.76 21.42 16.40
C VAL A 82 -4.75 20.86 14.98
N MET A 83 -5.52 21.43 14.05
CA MET A 83 -5.49 21.04 12.63
C MET A 83 -4.09 21.17 12.02
N ALA A 84 -3.41 22.30 12.26
CA ALA A 84 -2.05 22.51 11.75
C ALA A 84 -1.07 21.47 12.32
N LEU A 85 -1.15 21.17 13.62
CA LEU A 85 -0.31 20.15 14.25
C LEU A 85 -0.59 18.74 13.71
N VAL A 86 -1.85 18.41 13.43
CA VAL A 86 -2.22 17.13 12.79
C VAL A 86 -1.64 17.04 11.38
N ILE A 87 -1.77 18.11 10.58
CA ILE A 87 -1.20 18.15 9.22
C ILE A 87 0.33 17.99 9.26
N VAL A 88 1.01 18.74 10.14
CA VAL A 88 2.46 18.63 10.32
C VAL A 88 2.86 17.24 10.79
N GLY A 89 2.11 16.66 11.74
CA GLY A 89 2.33 15.30 12.21
C GLY A 89 2.16 14.26 11.10
N LEU A 90 1.15 14.39 10.24
CA LEU A 90 0.95 13.53 9.07
C LEU A 90 2.07 13.68 8.04
N LEU A 91 2.57 14.89 7.80
CA LEU A 91 3.71 15.13 6.91
C LEU A 91 4.99 14.49 7.45
N ILE A 92 5.28 14.65 8.74
CA ILE A 92 6.45 14.04 9.39
C ILE A 92 6.32 12.51 9.38
N ALA A 93 5.16 11.97 9.75
CA ALA A 93 4.91 10.54 9.72
C ALA A 93 5.03 9.98 8.30
N GLY A 94 4.44 10.66 7.32
CA GLY A 94 4.58 10.31 5.90
C GLY A 94 6.04 10.28 5.47
N PHE A 95 6.82 11.31 5.78
CA PHE A 95 8.25 11.42 5.47
C PHE A 95 9.08 10.29 6.11
N LEU A 96 8.88 10.02 7.41
CA LEU A 96 9.58 8.95 8.13
C LEU A 96 9.19 7.55 7.65
N LEU A 97 7.96 7.38 7.16
CA LEU A 97 7.48 6.13 6.59
C LEU A 97 7.88 5.94 5.11
N VAL A 98 8.40 6.94 4.40
CA VAL A 98 8.89 6.81 3.01
C VAL A 98 9.90 5.66 2.86
N PRO A 99 10.99 5.56 3.65
CA PRO A 99 11.96 4.47 3.48
C PRO A 99 11.34 3.08 3.73
N ALA A 100 10.45 2.94 4.72
CA ALA A 100 9.72 1.70 4.96
C ALA A 100 8.73 1.39 3.82
N GLY A 101 8.05 2.41 3.31
CA GLY A 101 7.15 2.31 2.16
C GLY A 101 7.86 1.92 0.87
N ARG A 102 9.10 2.38 0.65
CA ARG A 102 9.93 1.94 -0.48
C ARG A 102 10.25 0.46 -0.41
N TYR A 103 10.62 -0.05 0.76
CA TYR A 103 10.90 -1.47 0.95
C TYR A 103 9.66 -2.35 0.72
N VAL A 104 8.51 -1.93 1.26
CA VAL A 104 7.24 -2.63 1.04
C VAL A 104 6.80 -2.52 -0.43
N PHE A 105 7.00 -1.37 -1.08
CA PHE A 105 6.68 -1.18 -2.49
C PHE A 105 7.57 -2.03 -3.41
N GLU A 106 8.85 -2.18 -3.10
CA GLU A 106 9.77 -3.06 -3.83
C GLU A 106 9.41 -4.54 -3.64
N ASP A 107 9.00 -4.96 -2.45
CA ASP A 107 8.53 -6.33 -2.17
C ASP A 107 7.17 -6.64 -2.83
N VAL A 108 6.24 -5.67 -2.84
CA VAL A 108 4.95 -5.78 -3.55
C VAL A 108 5.18 -5.76 -5.06
N ARG A 109 6.10 -4.93 -5.57
CA ARG A 109 6.49 -4.92 -6.98
C ARG A 109 7.18 -6.23 -7.37
N ASP A 110 7.97 -6.84 -6.51
CA ASP A 110 8.55 -8.17 -6.77
C ASP A 110 7.49 -9.28 -6.78
N LYS A 111 6.34 -9.07 -6.12
CA LYS A 111 5.20 -10.00 -6.13
C LYS A 111 4.20 -9.75 -7.27
N LEU A 112 4.15 -8.52 -7.83
CA LEU A 112 3.20 -8.10 -8.86
C LEU A 112 3.83 -7.75 -10.22
N GLY A 113 5.15 -7.65 -10.30
CA GLY A 113 5.90 -7.42 -11.53
C GLY A 113 5.94 -8.68 -12.39
N GLY A 114 5.84 -8.52 -13.71
CA GLY A 114 5.97 -9.62 -14.66
C GLY A 114 7.30 -10.35 -14.50
N THR A 115 7.29 -11.64 -14.78
CA THR A 115 8.51 -12.45 -14.91
C THR A 115 8.71 -12.77 -16.38
N ALA A 116 9.89 -12.46 -16.92
CA ALA A 116 10.28 -12.86 -18.27
C ALA A 116 11.35 -13.95 -18.19
N GLU A 117 11.25 -14.93 -19.08
CA GLU A 117 12.32 -15.91 -19.27
C GLU A 117 13.57 -15.23 -19.84
N ILE A 118 14.74 -15.72 -19.44
CA ILE A 118 16.03 -15.33 -19.99
C ILE A 118 16.87 -16.58 -20.25
N SER A 119 17.31 -16.74 -21.48
CA SER A 119 18.22 -17.82 -21.86
C SER A 119 19.65 -17.48 -21.44
N PRO A 120 20.43 -18.45 -20.93
CA PRO A 120 21.87 -18.29 -20.75
C PRO A 120 22.56 -17.98 -22.08
N ALA A 121 23.68 -17.25 -22.02
CA ALA A 121 24.56 -17.02 -23.16
C ALA A 121 25.31 -18.30 -23.54
N ASP A 122 25.70 -19.08 -22.54
CA ASP A 122 26.37 -20.36 -22.69
C ASP A 122 26.08 -21.28 -21.50
N ALA A 123 26.21 -22.59 -21.72
CA ALA A 123 26.09 -23.62 -20.69
C ALA A 123 27.19 -24.66 -20.84
N THR A 124 27.94 -24.85 -19.76
CA THR A 124 29.01 -25.84 -19.64
C THR A 124 28.68 -26.83 -18.53
N ALA A 125 29.24 -28.05 -18.58
CA ALA A 125 29.07 -29.02 -17.52
C ALA A 125 30.41 -29.59 -17.09
N SER A 126 30.54 -29.94 -15.81
CA SER A 126 31.74 -30.59 -15.28
C SER A 126 31.99 -31.95 -15.95
N ALA A 127 30.92 -32.64 -16.38
CA ALA A 127 30.95 -33.86 -17.15
C ALA A 127 29.61 -34.09 -17.87
N HIS A 128 29.61 -34.89 -18.93
CA HIS A 128 28.41 -35.31 -19.64
C HIS A 128 28.56 -36.72 -20.21
N ALA A 129 27.45 -37.45 -20.30
CA ALA A 129 27.37 -38.72 -21.00
C ALA A 129 27.42 -38.51 -22.52
N PRO A 130 27.93 -39.48 -23.30
CA PRO A 130 27.96 -39.38 -24.76
C PRO A 130 26.57 -39.08 -25.34
N GLY A 131 26.48 -38.07 -26.21
CA GLY A 131 25.21 -37.66 -26.84
C GLY A 131 24.29 -36.80 -25.96
N HIS A 132 24.66 -36.50 -24.71
CA HIS A 132 23.83 -35.75 -23.76
C HIS A 132 24.57 -34.52 -23.17
N PRO A 133 24.93 -33.54 -24.01
CA PRO A 133 25.76 -32.40 -23.64
C PRO A 133 25.05 -31.41 -22.71
N ALA A 134 25.81 -30.49 -22.11
CA ALA A 134 25.30 -29.41 -21.25
C ALA A 134 24.23 -28.54 -21.94
N SER A 135 24.44 -28.23 -23.22
CA SER A 135 23.55 -27.38 -24.02
C SER A 135 22.15 -27.98 -24.19
N ALA A 136 22.00 -29.30 -24.03
CA ALA A 136 20.71 -29.97 -24.15
C ALA A 136 19.78 -29.75 -22.94
N ALA A 137 20.23 -29.01 -21.92
CA ALA A 137 19.42 -28.58 -20.79
C ALA A 137 19.08 -27.08 -20.82
N ILE A 138 19.38 -26.38 -21.91
CA ILE A 138 19.04 -24.96 -22.11
C ILE A 138 18.54 -24.68 -23.53
N ASP A 139 18.13 -25.71 -24.28
CA ASP A 139 17.77 -25.59 -25.70
C ASP A 139 16.26 -25.38 -25.92
N GLY A 140 15.49 -25.26 -24.84
CA GLY A 140 14.04 -25.12 -24.87
C GLY A 140 13.29 -26.40 -25.25
N LEU A 141 13.97 -27.55 -25.35
CA LEU A 141 13.36 -28.82 -25.73
C LEU A 141 13.27 -29.80 -24.55
N THR A 142 12.05 -30.14 -24.15
CA THR A 142 11.84 -31.04 -23.01
C THR A 142 11.96 -32.52 -23.35
N ASN A 143 12.54 -32.88 -24.50
CA ASN A 143 12.82 -34.25 -24.95
C ASN A 143 14.30 -34.48 -25.28
N ARG A 144 15.15 -33.49 -25.02
CA ARG A 144 16.59 -33.64 -24.90
C ARG A 144 16.97 -33.42 -23.45
N TYR A 145 18.20 -33.80 -23.10
CA TYR A 145 18.66 -33.68 -21.72
C TYR A 145 20.18 -33.62 -21.64
N TRP A 146 20.67 -32.89 -20.64
CA TRP A 146 22.03 -33.06 -20.13
C TRP A 146 22.10 -34.33 -19.28
N GLY A 147 23.02 -35.22 -19.64
CA GLY A 147 23.23 -36.50 -18.97
C GLY A 147 24.42 -36.41 -18.03
N ALA A 148 24.20 -36.09 -16.76
CA ALA A 148 25.25 -36.11 -15.76
C ALA A 148 25.69 -37.55 -15.44
N PRO A 149 26.98 -37.91 -15.57
CA PRO A 149 27.42 -39.30 -15.38
C PRO A 149 27.39 -39.73 -13.91
N THR A 150 27.60 -38.81 -12.97
CA THR A 150 27.70 -39.11 -11.53
C THR A 150 27.08 -38.01 -10.66
N LEU A 151 26.75 -38.34 -9.42
CA LEU A 151 26.42 -37.34 -8.40
C LEU A 151 27.62 -36.43 -8.15
N GLY A 152 27.35 -35.15 -7.89
CA GLY A 152 28.36 -34.10 -7.80
C GLY A 152 28.69 -33.43 -9.14
N SER A 153 28.25 -34.00 -10.28
CA SER A 153 28.34 -33.31 -11.57
C SER A 153 27.54 -32.01 -11.53
N SER A 154 28.04 -30.99 -12.23
CA SER A 154 27.43 -29.68 -12.26
C SER A 154 27.22 -29.15 -13.68
N LEU A 155 26.17 -28.34 -13.83
CA LEU A 155 25.83 -27.60 -15.04
C LEU A 155 25.93 -26.11 -14.71
N THR A 156 26.85 -25.40 -15.37
CA THR A 156 27.09 -23.96 -15.18
C THR A 156 26.55 -23.19 -16.37
N CYS A 157 25.60 -22.30 -16.09
CA CYS A 157 25.02 -21.37 -17.05
C CYS A 157 25.57 -19.97 -16.79
N VAL A 158 25.97 -19.26 -17.85
CA VAL A 158 26.48 -17.88 -17.79
C VAL A 158 25.59 -16.95 -18.59
N PHE A 159 25.52 -15.67 -18.19
CA PHE A 159 24.63 -14.68 -18.79
C PHE A 159 25.41 -13.47 -19.28
N GLU A 160 25.01 -12.90 -20.42
CA GLU A 160 25.73 -11.76 -21.03
C GLU A 160 25.72 -10.51 -20.15
N LYS A 161 24.63 -10.31 -19.39
CA LYS A 161 24.42 -9.12 -18.56
C LYS A 161 23.91 -9.53 -17.17
N PRO A 162 24.37 -8.87 -16.10
CA PRO A 162 23.82 -9.08 -14.76
C PRO A 162 22.32 -8.84 -14.74
N PHE A 163 21.57 -9.69 -14.03
CA PHE A 163 20.12 -9.54 -13.89
C PHE A 163 19.62 -9.98 -12.52
N ARG A 164 18.40 -9.56 -12.18
CA ARG A 164 17.71 -10.03 -10.99
C ARG A 164 17.04 -11.38 -11.27
N LEU A 165 17.65 -12.45 -10.79
CA LEU A 165 17.10 -13.80 -10.85
C LEU A 165 15.95 -13.93 -9.85
N VAL A 166 14.75 -14.22 -10.34
CA VAL A 166 13.53 -14.38 -9.52
C VAL A 166 13.05 -15.84 -9.45
N GLY A 167 13.41 -16.66 -10.42
CA GLY A 167 13.08 -18.08 -10.42
C GLY A 167 13.97 -18.89 -11.34
N VAL A 168 14.16 -20.15 -10.96
CA VAL A 168 14.76 -21.19 -11.78
C VAL A 168 13.73 -22.31 -11.92
N VAL A 169 13.54 -22.82 -13.12
CA VAL A 169 12.69 -23.98 -13.37
C VAL A 169 13.58 -25.11 -13.81
N VAL A 170 13.35 -26.30 -13.25
CA VAL A 170 14.08 -27.51 -13.62
C VAL A 170 13.07 -28.55 -14.09
N TYR A 171 13.32 -29.13 -15.26
CA TYR A 171 12.67 -30.34 -15.73
C TYR A 171 13.62 -31.50 -15.51
N THR A 172 13.18 -32.47 -14.70
CA THR A 172 13.97 -33.65 -14.38
C THR A 172 13.64 -34.80 -15.32
N GLY A 173 14.57 -35.74 -15.46
CA GLY A 173 14.38 -36.92 -16.31
C GLY A 173 14.65 -36.64 -17.79
N VAL A 174 14.43 -37.68 -18.61
CA VAL A 174 14.71 -37.66 -20.05
C VAL A 174 13.67 -36.86 -20.84
N SER A 175 12.44 -36.80 -20.31
CA SER A 175 11.30 -36.19 -20.99
C SER A 175 10.19 -35.84 -20.00
N THR A 176 9.35 -34.87 -20.36
CA THR A 176 8.11 -34.57 -19.62
C THR A 176 7.00 -35.59 -19.86
N LYS A 177 7.15 -36.45 -20.87
CA LYS A 177 6.20 -37.54 -21.12
C LYS A 177 6.39 -38.65 -20.09
N PRO A 178 5.33 -39.10 -19.39
CA PRO A 178 5.42 -40.11 -18.34
C PRO A 178 6.10 -41.43 -18.77
N GLU A 179 5.94 -41.83 -20.03
CA GLU A 179 6.45 -43.08 -20.60
C GLU A 179 7.97 -43.03 -20.80
N GLU A 180 8.50 -41.83 -21.07
CA GLU A 180 9.92 -41.58 -21.35
C GLU A 180 10.68 -41.09 -20.10
N PHE A 181 10.00 -40.40 -19.17
CA PHE A 181 10.57 -39.80 -17.97
C PHE A 181 11.51 -40.72 -17.18
N ARG A 182 11.15 -42.01 -17.07
CA ARG A 182 11.90 -42.99 -16.25
C ARG A 182 13.05 -43.70 -16.96
N GLN A 183 13.32 -43.39 -18.23
CA GLN A 183 14.36 -44.09 -19.00
C GLN A 183 15.78 -43.76 -18.53
N GLY A 184 16.03 -42.55 -18.00
CA GLY A 184 17.30 -42.13 -17.38
C GLY A 184 17.13 -41.80 -15.90
N ALA A 185 18.21 -41.80 -15.11
CA ALA A 185 18.13 -41.46 -13.68
C ALA A 185 17.64 -40.01 -13.49
N ARG A 186 16.96 -39.70 -12.38
CA ARG A 186 16.33 -38.37 -12.19
C ARG A 186 16.85 -37.72 -10.92
N PRO A 187 17.29 -36.46 -10.94
CA PRO A 187 17.75 -35.80 -9.74
C PRO A 187 16.58 -35.54 -8.78
N THR A 188 16.80 -35.80 -7.50
CA THR A 188 15.85 -35.56 -6.40
C THR A 188 16.35 -34.51 -5.42
N LYS A 189 17.66 -34.24 -5.40
CA LYS A 189 18.25 -33.10 -4.70
C LYS A 189 19.34 -32.46 -5.55
N ALA A 190 19.39 -31.15 -5.53
CA ALA A 190 20.44 -30.36 -6.16
C ALA A 190 20.82 -29.16 -5.28
N GLU A 191 21.90 -28.47 -5.64
CA GLU A 191 22.31 -27.22 -5.04
C GLU A 191 22.50 -26.20 -6.16
N LEU A 192 21.85 -25.05 -6.05
CA LEU A 192 22.09 -23.90 -6.91
C LEU A 192 23.21 -23.07 -6.29
N VAL A 193 24.30 -22.88 -7.01
CA VAL A 193 25.40 -21.99 -6.67
C VAL A 193 25.29 -20.78 -7.59
N ILE A 194 24.92 -19.64 -7.03
CA ILE A 194 24.57 -18.42 -7.77
C ILE A 194 25.66 -17.40 -7.53
N THR A 195 26.31 -16.94 -8.60
CA THR A 195 27.41 -15.99 -8.54
C THR A 195 26.95 -14.64 -9.07
N THR A 196 27.21 -13.59 -8.32
CA THR A 196 26.90 -12.20 -8.70
C THR A 196 28.08 -11.51 -9.37
N GLU A 197 27.83 -10.39 -10.05
CA GLU A 197 28.86 -9.55 -10.68
C GLU A 197 29.97 -9.13 -9.69
N GLY A 198 29.60 -8.89 -8.42
CA GLY A 198 30.55 -8.56 -7.34
C GLY A 198 31.35 -9.76 -6.80
N GLY A 199 31.18 -10.96 -7.36
CA GLY A 199 31.83 -12.19 -6.92
C GLY A 199 31.20 -12.85 -5.69
N GLU A 200 30.05 -12.35 -5.21
CA GLU A 200 29.33 -12.99 -4.10
C GLU A 200 28.73 -14.32 -4.58
N VAL A 201 28.97 -15.38 -3.81
CA VAL A 201 28.44 -16.71 -4.09
C VAL A 201 27.35 -17.06 -3.10
N ARG A 202 26.14 -17.33 -3.59
CA ARG A 202 24.99 -17.77 -2.79
C ARG A 202 24.62 -19.20 -3.12
N LYS A 203 24.54 -20.05 -2.10
CA LYS A 203 24.14 -21.45 -2.24
C LYS A 203 22.71 -21.66 -1.80
N LYS A 204 21.93 -22.40 -2.58
CA LYS A 204 20.55 -22.77 -2.25
C LYS A 204 20.32 -24.24 -2.50
N ALA A 205 19.98 -24.98 -1.44
CA ALA A 205 19.55 -26.36 -1.57
C ALA A 205 18.19 -26.43 -2.28
N VAL A 206 18.06 -27.38 -3.19
CA VAL A 206 16.86 -27.64 -4.00
C VAL A 206 16.43 -29.09 -3.81
N THR A 207 15.15 -29.27 -3.49
CA THR A 207 14.51 -30.58 -3.51
C THR A 207 13.67 -30.69 -4.78
N LEU A 208 13.91 -31.74 -5.55
CA LEU A 208 13.20 -32.04 -6.79
C LEU A 208 12.32 -33.26 -6.56
N THR A 209 11.06 -33.16 -6.95
CA THR A 209 10.12 -34.27 -6.91
C THR A 209 10.44 -35.24 -8.04
N ASP A 210 10.40 -36.54 -7.77
CA ASP A 210 10.56 -37.58 -8.81
C ASP A 210 9.27 -37.73 -9.64
N LYS A 211 8.90 -36.66 -10.34
CA LYS A 211 7.75 -36.57 -11.25
C LYS A 211 8.12 -35.74 -12.48
N PRO A 212 7.57 -36.09 -13.65
CA PRO A 212 7.78 -35.30 -14.86
C PRO A 212 7.14 -33.92 -14.72
N GLY A 213 7.67 -32.98 -15.49
CA GLY A 213 7.12 -31.63 -15.63
C GLY A 213 7.89 -30.56 -14.87
N ARG A 214 7.27 -29.38 -14.82
CA ARG A 214 7.87 -28.13 -14.34
C ARG A 214 8.09 -28.14 -12.83
N GLN A 215 9.30 -27.86 -12.38
CA GLN A 215 9.60 -27.68 -10.96
C GLN A 215 10.25 -26.32 -10.70
N THR A 216 9.54 -25.44 -9.98
CA THR A 216 9.98 -24.05 -9.80
C THR A 216 10.67 -23.84 -8.46
N VAL A 217 11.88 -23.31 -8.53
CA VAL A 217 12.68 -22.82 -7.39
C VAL A 217 12.65 -21.31 -7.40
N ARG A 218 11.94 -20.71 -6.44
CA ARG A 218 11.90 -19.24 -6.28
C ARG A 218 13.23 -18.74 -5.75
N THR A 219 13.72 -17.63 -6.29
CA THR A 219 14.94 -16.96 -5.83
C THR A 219 14.59 -15.51 -5.46
N GLY A 220 15.35 -14.51 -5.92
CA GLY A 220 15.28 -13.12 -5.47
C GLY A 220 16.66 -12.50 -5.28
N ILE A 221 17.63 -12.89 -6.11
CA ILE A 221 19.02 -12.47 -6.03
C ILE A 221 19.29 -11.51 -7.19
N SER A 222 19.84 -10.33 -6.88
CA SER A 222 20.22 -9.31 -7.87
C SER A 222 21.59 -9.60 -8.47
N ASP A 223 21.86 -8.96 -9.61
CA ASP A 223 23.17 -8.87 -10.24
C ASP A 223 23.82 -10.24 -10.53
N VAL A 224 22.99 -11.25 -10.84
CA VAL A 224 23.43 -12.62 -11.15
C VAL A 224 24.08 -12.65 -12.53
N VAL A 225 25.27 -13.25 -12.60
CA VAL A 225 26.04 -13.44 -13.85
C VAL A 225 26.23 -14.92 -14.19
N SER A 226 26.16 -15.80 -13.19
CA SER A 226 26.27 -17.24 -13.39
C SER A 226 25.43 -18.02 -12.38
N VAL A 227 24.87 -19.13 -12.83
CA VAL A 227 24.16 -20.10 -11.99
C VAL A 227 24.68 -21.49 -12.30
N GLU A 228 25.17 -22.19 -11.28
CA GLU A 228 25.60 -23.57 -11.36
C GLU A 228 24.62 -24.48 -10.61
N LEU A 229 24.15 -25.55 -11.27
CA LEU A 229 23.29 -26.58 -10.71
C LEU A 229 24.13 -27.83 -10.42
N VAL A 230 24.35 -28.14 -9.14
CA VAL A 230 25.11 -29.30 -8.69
C VAL A 230 24.16 -30.42 -8.25
N LEU A 231 24.27 -31.60 -8.85
CA LEU A 231 23.39 -32.72 -8.52
C LEU A 231 23.84 -33.42 -7.23
N LYS A 232 22.96 -33.53 -6.22
CA LYS A 232 23.30 -34.06 -4.88
C LYS A 232 22.68 -35.42 -4.58
N ALA A 233 21.51 -35.71 -5.15
CA ALA A 233 20.88 -37.03 -5.05
C ALA A 233 20.03 -37.30 -6.29
N ALA A 234 19.87 -38.58 -6.64
CA ALA A 234 19.06 -39.00 -7.78
C ALA A 234 18.35 -40.33 -7.50
N ALA A 235 17.15 -40.47 -8.06
CA ALA A 235 16.34 -41.69 -8.05
C ALA A 235 16.67 -42.58 -9.24
N GLY A 236 16.52 -43.90 -9.05
CA GLY A 236 16.70 -44.97 -10.04
C GLY A 236 17.98 -44.87 -10.87
N GLN A 237 19.07 -44.57 -10.16
CA GLN A 237 20.43 -44.74 -10.64
C GLN A 237 20.70 -46.23 -10.87
N SER A 238 21.42 -46.53 -11.94
CA SER A 238 21.95 -47.86 -12.25
C SER A 238 23.17 -47.70 -13.13
N GLU A 239 23.97 -48.75 -13.26
CA GLU A 239 25.11 -48.74 -14.17
C GLU A 239 24.67 -48.38 -15.61
N GLY A 240 25.45 -47.53 -16.28
CA GLY A 240 25.17 -47.06 -17.64
C GLY A 240 24.04 -46.02 -17.78
N ARG A 241 23.35 -45.62 -16.69
CA ARG A 241 22.33 -44.56 -16.74
C ARG A 241 22.85 -43.25 -16.18
N SER A 242 22.98 -42.24 -17.05
CA SER A 242 23.20 -40.87 -16.63
C SER A 242 21.99 -40.28 -15.91
N ILE A 243 22.24 -39.33 -15.02
CA ILE A 243 21.22 -38.51 -14.37
C ILE A 243 20.78 -37.43 -15.35
N ALA A 244 19.53 -37.51 -15.77
CA ALA A 244 18.95 -36.66 -16.81
C ALA A 244 18.35 -35.39 -16.20
N VAL A 245 18.83 -34.25 -16.70
CA VAL A 245 18.22 -32.93 -16.54
C VAL A 245 17.73 -32.50 -17.90
N GLY A 246 16.41 -32.48 -18.10
CA GLY A 246 15.79 -32.21 -19.39
C GLY A 246 15.97 -30.76 -19.81
N GLU A 247 15.65 -29.81 -18.92
CA GLU A 247 15.74 -28.39 -19.22
C GLU A 247 15.87 -27.57 -17.92
N VAL A 248 16.57 -26.44 -17.99
CA VAL A 248 16.72 -25.46 -16.92
C VAL A 248 16.40 -24.06 -17.47
N GLU A 249 15.24 -23.52 -17.08
CA GLU A 249 14.82 -22.18 -17.48
C GLU A 249 15.10 -21.17 -16.36
N PHE A 250 15.49 -19.95 -16.72
CA PHE A 250 15.77 -18.87 -15.79
C PHE A 250 14.82 -17.70 -16.01
N PHE A 251 14.37 -17.07 -14.92
CA PHE A 251 13.42 -15.97 -14.97
C PHE A 251 14.01 -14.72 -14.34
N LYS A 252 13.86 -13.61 -15.05
CA LYS A 252 14.20 -12.26 -14.59
C LYS A 252 12.96 -11.43 -14.30
N ARG A 253 13.13 -10.42 -13.46
CA ARG A 253 12.12 -9.37 -13.27
C ARG A 253 12.02 -8.50 -14.52
N THR A 254 10.81 -8.24 -15.01
CA THR A 254 10.53 -7.23 -16.05
C THR A 254 10.39 -5.82 -15.48
#